data_AF-A0A6N2Z402-F1
#
_entry.id   AF-A0A6N2Z402-F1
#
_cell.length_a   1.000
_cell.length_b   1.000
_cell.length_c   1.000
_cell.angle_alpha   90.00
_cell.angle_beta   90.00
_cell.angle_gamma   90.00
#
_symmetry.space_group_name_H-M   'P 1'
#
loop_
_entity.id
_entity.type
_entity.pdbx_description
1 polymer ?
#
loop_
_entity_poly.entity_id
_entity_poly.type
_entity_poly.pdbx_seq_one_letter_code
_entity_poly.pdbx_strand_id
1 'polypeptide(L)'
;MNSKRLTEEELIEKQEKVKAWLHILDKIYGVKMTIFSKAIDIHNQNLHNFRKEKRGLTEEKTVLLEKVIVLKYGRLLMLEDGDYEVLSK
;
A
#
# COMPACT_ATOMS: atom_id res chain seq x y z
N MET A 1 -15.64 -3.83 -16.19
CA MET A 1 -14.63 -2.78 -16.50
C MET A 1 -13.30 -3.48 -16.72
N ASN A 2 -12.65 -3.28 -17.87
CA ASN A 2 -11.29 -3.78 -18.08
C ASN A 2 -10.33 -2.92 -17.26
N SER A 3 -10.00 -3.34 -16.04
CA SER A 3 -8.84 -2.81 -15.34
C SER A 3 -7.61 -3.19 -16.17
N LYS A 4 -6.99 -2.19 -16.80
CA LYS A 4 -5.70 -2.36 -17.48
C LYS A 4 -4.72 -2.87 -16.42
N ARG A 5 -4.11 -4.04 -16.63
CA ARG A 5 -3.05 -4.54 -15.76
C ARG A 5 -1.90 -3.54 -15.77
N LEU A 6 -1.32 -3.32 -14.59
CA LEU A 6 -0.11 -2.51 -14.47
C LEU A 6 1.03 -3.15 -15.26
N THR A 7 1.89 -2.31 -15.85
CA THR A 7 3.21 -2.76 -16.28
C THR A 7 4.07 -3.13 -15.07
N GLU A 8 5.17 -3.82 -15.30
CA GLU A 8 6.11 -4.16 -14.22
C GLU A 8 6.69 -2.90 -13.56
N GLU A 9 7.04 -1.88 -14.36
CA GLU A 9 7.54 -0.59 -13.88
C GLU A 9 6.47 0.13 -13.03
N GLU A 10 5.23 0.23 -13.51
CA GLU A 10 4.13 0.85 -12.76
C GLU A 10 3.85 0.11 -11.43
N LEU A 11 3.97 -1.22 -11.44
CA LEU A 11 3.82 -2.04 -10.24
C LEU A 11 4.96 -1.79 -9.24
N ILE A 12 6.21 -1.68 -9.70
CA ILE A 12 7.37 -1.39 -8.87
C ILE A 12 7.24 -0.01 -8.24
N GLU A 13 6.95 1.03 -9.03
CA GLU A 13 6.77 2.40 -8.53
C GLU A 13 5.68 2.47 -7.46
N LYS A 14 4.54 1.81 -7.71
CA LYS A 14 3.45 1.74 -6.75
C LYS A 14 3.84 0.99 -5.48
N GLN A 15 4.61 -0.10 -5.60
CA GLN A 15 5.12 -0.84 -4.44
C GLN A 15 6.08 0.01 -3.60
N GLU A 16 6.99 0.76 -4.22
CA GLU A 16 7.91 1.67 -3.51
C GLU A 16 7.16 2.79 -2.77
N LYS A 17 6.17 3.41 -3.44
CA LYS A 17 5.29 4.40 -2.82
C LYS A 17 4.60 3.85 -1.57
N VAL A 18 3.98 2.67 -1.69
CA VAL A 18 3.28 2.01 -0.58
C VAL A 18 4.25 1.63 0.55
N LYS A 19 5.48 1.18 0.24
CA LYS A 19 6.51 0.89 1.26
C LYS A 19 6.88 2.15 2.05
N ALA A 20 7.07 3.28 1.37
CA ALA A 20 7.37 4.56 2.01
C ALA A 20 6.26 4.96 2.98
N TRP A 21 5.00 4.86 2.57
CA TRP A 21 3.85 5.12 3.43
C TRP A 21 3.78 4.17 4.62
N LEU A 22 3.95 2.86 4.42
CA LEU A 22 4.01 1.90 5.52
C LEU A 22 5.14 2.20 6.50
N HIS A 23 6.30 2.64 6.00
CA HIS A 23 7.42 3.03 6.84
C HIS A 23 7.07 4.22 7.74
N ILE A 24 6.50 5.27 7.16
CA ILE A 24 6.03 6.46 7.89
C ILE A 24 4.97 6.07 8.93
N LEU A 25 3.97 5.28 8.53
CA LEU A 25 2.89 4.85 9.43
C LEU A 25 3.41 4.01 10.60
N ASP A 26 4.36 3.11 10.36
CA ASP A 26 5.00 2.30 11.43
C ASP A 26 5.88 3.17 12.35
N LYS A 27 6.79 3.96 11.78
CA LYS A 27 7.88 4.61 12.53
C LYS A 27 7.50 5.93 13.15
N ILE A 28 6.65 6.71 12.50
CA ILE A 28 6.24 8.03 12.96
C ILE A 28 4.94 7.93 13.75
N TYR A 29 3.96 7.19 13.22
CA TYR A 29 2.62 7.14 13.77
C TYR A 29 2.32 5.88 14.60
N GLY A 30 3.26 4.94 14.70
CA GLY A 30 3.10 3.73 15.53
C GLY A 30 1.99 2.78 15.05
N VAL A 31 1.58 2.87 13.78
CA VAL A 31 0.51 2.06 13.21
C VAL A 31 0.99 0.62 13.01
N LYS A 32 0.33 -0.33 13.67
CA LYS A 32 0.68 -1.75 13.63
C LYS A 32 0.45 -2.33 12.23
N MET A 33 1.46 -3.04 11.71
CA MET A 33 1.37 -3.76 10.42
C MET A 33 0.19 -4.75 10.33
N THR A 34 -0.24 -5.31 11.46
CA THR A 34 -1.39 -6.22 11.53
C THR A 34 -2.70 -5.58 11.10
N ILE A 35 -2.83 -4.25 11.16
CA ILE A 35 -4.01 -3.53 10.65
C ILE A 35 -4.09 -3.68 9.11
N PHE A 36 -2.95 -3.50 8.43
CA PHE A 36 -2.87 -3.58 6.98
C PHE A 36 -2.92 -5.02 6.50
N SER A 37 -2.18 -5.94 7.14
CA SER A 37 -2.13 -7.34 6.71
C SER A 37 -3.50 -8.01 6.79
N LYS A 38 -4.29 -7.67 7.82
CA LYS A 38 -5.70 -8.09 7.93
C LYS A 38 -6.57 -7.45 6.86
N ALA A 39 -6.38 -6.17 6.57
CA ALA A 39 -7.20 -5.45 5.58
C ALA A 39 -6.99 -5.94 4.15
N ILE A 40 -5.83 -6.50 3.82
CA ILE A 40 -5.53 -7.06 2.50
C ILE A 40 -5.49 -8.59 2.48
N ASP A 41 -5.89 -9.24 3.57
CA ASP A 41 -5.92 -10.69 3.72
C ASP A 41 -4.58 -11.38 3.35
N ILE A 42 -3.50 -10.97 4.04
CA ILE A 42 -2.22 -11.65 3.98
C ILE A 42 -1.65 -11.88 5.38
N HIS A 43 -0.79 -12.88 5.50
CA HIS A 43 -0.06 -13.13 6.73
C HIS A 43 0.82 -11.92 7.10
N ASN A 44 0.84 -11.53 8.39
CA ASN A 44 1.58 -10.35 8.85
C ASN A 44 3.09 -10.43 8.50
N GLN A 45 3.67 -11.64 8.54
CA GLN A 45 5.07 -11.86 8.14
C GLN A 45 5.33 -11.50 6.67
N ASN A 46 4.37 -11.73 5.77
CA ASN A 46 4.51 -11.40 4.36
C ASN A 46 4.56 -9.89 4.16
N LEU A 47 3.71 -9.13 4.88
CA LEU A 47 3.74 -7.67 4.84
C LEU A 47 5.06 -7.11 5.40
N HIS A 48 5.57 -7.69 6.48
CA HIS A 48 6.89 -7.31 7.01
C HIS A 48 8.03 -7.60 6.04
N ASN A 49 7.98 -8.72 5.32
CA ASN A 49 8.98 -9.05 4.30
C ASN A 49 8.90 -8.09 3.11
N PHE A 50 7.69 -7.74 2.69
CA PHE A 50 7.45 -6.73 1.65
C PHE A 50 8.06 -5.37 2.00
N ARG A 51 7.79 -4.89 3.21
CA ARG A 51 8.37 -3.62 3.70
C ARG A 51 9.90 -3.63 3.77
N LYS A 52 10.52 -4.81 3.96
CA LYS A 52 11.98 -4.99 4.04
C LYS A 52 12.62 -5.38 2.70
N GLU A 53 11.91 -5.19 1.58
CA GLU A 53 12.39 -5.48 0.23
C GLU A 53 12.75 -6.95 -0.04
N LYS A 54 12.32 -7.89 0.81
CA LYS A 54 12.63 -9.31 0.65
C LYS A 54 11.74 -10.01 -0.38
N ARG A 55 10.55 -9.46 -0.66
CA ARG A 55 9.56 -10.02 -1.58
C ARG A 55 8.52 -8.97 -1.97
N GLY A 56 8.16 -8.88 -3.26
CA GLY A 56 7.05 -8.01 -3.71
C GLY A 56 5.66 -8.55 -3.35
N LEU A 57 4.65 -7.68 -3.47
CA LEU A 57 3.24 -8.09 -3.45
C LEU A 57 2.72 -8.33 -4.88
N THR A 58 1.61 -9.06 -5.01
CA THR A 58 0.89 -9.12 -6.28
C THR A 58 0.26 -7.76 -6.58
N GLU A 59 -0.01 -7.47 -7.86
CA GLU A 59 -0.72 -6.26 -8.29
C GLU A 59 -2.01 -6.01 -7.48
N GLU A 60 -2.86 -7.04 -7.37
CA GLU A 60 -4.10 -6.98 -6.61
C GLU A 60 -3.87 -6.54 -5.15
N LYS A 61 -2.88 -7.16 -4.47
CA LYS A 61 -2.61 -6.86 -3.07
C LYS A 61 -1.94 -5.49 -2.89
N THR A 62 -1.11 -5.06 -3.84
CA THR A 62 -0.52 -3.72 -3.85
C THR A 62 -1.59 -2.65 -3.99
N VAL A 63 -2.49 -2.79 -4.98
CA VAL A 63 -3.59 -1.84 -5.21
C VAL A 63 -4.53 -1.79 -4.00
N LEU A 64 -4.90 -2.95 -3.45
CA LEU A 64 -5.76 -2.99 -2.27
C LEU A 64 -5.11 -2.32 -1.05
N LEU A 65 -3.81 -2.54 -0.85
CA LEU A 65 -3.07 -1.93 0.24
C LEU A 65 -2.98 -0.41 0.12
N GLU A 66 -2.72 0.09 -1.09
CA GLU A 66 -2.73 1.52 -1.38
C GLU A 66 -4.08 2.15 -1.05
N LYS A 67 -5.20 1.54 -1.51
CA LYS A 67 -6.56 2.00 -1.19
C LYS A 67 -6.80 2.06 0.32
N VAL A 68 -6.40 1.03 1.06
CA VAL A 68 -6.55 0.98 2.52
C VAL A 68 -5.77 2.12 3.19
N ILE A 69 -4.54 2.38 2.75
CA ILE A 69 -3.71 3.46 3.29
C ILE A 69 -4.34 4.83 3.01
N VAL A 70 -4.74 5.10 1.76
CA VAL A 70 -5.35 6.37 1.37
C VAL A 70 -6.64 6.61 2.16
N LEU A 71 -7.54 5.62 2.24
CA LEU A 71 -8.82 5.74 2.95
C LEU A 71 -8.65 6.02 4.44
N LYS A 72 -7.72 5.30 5.10
CA LYS A 72 -7.59 5.36 6.56
C LYS A 72 -6.61 6.40 7.05
N TYR A 73 -5.58 6.69 6.27
CA TYR A 73 -4.41 7.44 6.69
C TYR A 73 -3.99 8.53 5.71
N GLY A 74 -4.72 8.77 4.61
CA GLY A 74 -4.36 9.80 3.63
C GLY A 74 -4.18 11.19 4.25
N ARG A 75 -5.07 11.59 5.17
CA ARG A 75 -4.94 12.84 5.92
C ARG A 75 -3.70 12.88 6.81
N LEU A 76 -3.34 11.75 7.41
CA LEU A 76 -2.18 11.64 8.29
C LEU A 76 -0.87 11.75 7.50
N LEU A 77 -0.86 11.21 6.28
CA LEU A 77 0.25 11.25 5.34
C LEU A 77 0.31 12.55 4.52
N MET A 78 -0.62 13.48 4.72
CA MET A 78 -0.74 14.72 3.94
C MET A 78 -0.79 14.45 2.42
N LEU A 79 -1.49 13.39 2.01
CA LEU A 79 -1.62 13.03 0.59
C LEU A 79 -2.40 14.09 -0.19
N GLU A 80 -2.01 14.30 -1.45
CA GLU A 80 -2.63 15.26 -2.36
C GLU A 80 -3.92 14.70 -2.96
N ASP A 81 -4.78 15.54 -3.54
CA ASP A 81 -6.05 15.11 -4.15
C ASP A 81 -5.85 14.01 -5.20
N GLY A 82 -4.72 14.04 -5.94
CA GLY A 82 -4.35 13.02 -6.92
C GLY A 82 -4.14 11.63 -6.31
N ASP A 83 -3.70 11.51 -5.06
CA ASP A 83 -3.55 10.22 -4.38
C ASP A 83 -4.91 9.56 -4.07
N TYR A 84 -5.98 10.36 -3.95
CA TYR A 84 -7.34 9.85 -3.74
C TYR A 84 -7.99 9.33 -5.02
N GLU A 85 -7.40 9.56 -6.19
CA GLU A 85 -7.89 8.98 -7.45
C GLU A 85 -7.95 7.46 -7.41
N VAL A 86 -7.08 6.81 -6.63
CA VAL A 86 -7.09 5.36 -6.40
C VAL A 86 -8.43 4.85 -5.86
N LEU A 87 -9.25 5.72 -5.24
CA LEU A 87 -10.56 5.36 -4.68
C LEU A 87 -11.69 5.35 -5.72
N SER A 88 -11.48 6.01 -6.86
CA SER A 88 -12.51 6.23 -7.88
C SER A 88 -12.58 5.16 -8.97
N LYS A 89 -11.64 4.20 -8.96
CA LYS A 89 -11.52 3.09 -9.92
C LYS A 89 -11.71 1.74 -9.27
#